data_AF-A0A3M1R0D7-F1
#
_entry.id   AF-A0A3M1R0D7-F1
#
_cell.length_a   1.000
_cell.length_b   1.000
_cell.length_c   1.000
_cell.angle_alpha   90.00
_cell.angle_beta   90.00
_cell.angle_gamma   90.00
#
_symmetry.space_group_name_H-M   'P 1'
#
loop_
_entity.id
_entity.type
_entity.pdbx_description
1 polymer ?
#
loop_
_entity_poly.entity_id
_entity_poly.type
_entity_poly.pdbx_seq_one_letter_code
_entity_poly.pdbx_strand_id
1 'polypeptide(L)'
;MNRDLMDGCRRPIKRGMKRPVCTRTGSRAGFTLIEIIIVLAVISILAGAMVPNVVHQVDHRREEATREEMQAIYRAIVGDPRTGTGGYLEDMGRLPPSLTDLVEQGSQPGYSLQLAGVGMGWNGPYLSGGFSDESWLTDAWGHPYTYDPTTGEVTSAGRDGATGTADDLVLPESPITTSRPLAVVVEADSALAPGNAVTLDGDTAQVFAYYADAGSQASMELVWSDHAFRTPAGSELPIGVHAIRVVGLDGGAKGDYSGREAVTTTLSTAAAVYLPATGSSGSGGSSGE
;
A
#
# COMPACT_ATOMS: atom_id res chain seq x y z
N MET A 1 -17.06 25.06 -63.94
CA MET A 1 -17.60 26.31 -64.52
C MET A 1 -16.77 27.49 -64.00
N ASN A 2 -16.48 28.44 -64.90
CA ASN A 2 -15.77 29.72 -64.76
C ASN A 2 -14.24 29.63 -64.59
N ARG A 3 -13.40 29.81 -65.62
CA ARG A 3 -13.19 30.92 -66.60
C ARG A 3 -12.84 32.26 -65.93
N ASP A 4 -11.62 32.72 -66.23
CA ASP A 4 -11.20 34.08 -66.62
C ASP A 4 -9.71 34.23 -66.22
N LEU A 5 -8.69 34.16 -67.09
CA LEU A 5 -8.49 34.68 -68.44
C LEU A 5 -8.82 36.18 -68.54
N MET A 6 -7.87 37.02 -68.12
CA MET A 6 -7.68 38.33 -68.73
C MET A 6 -6.19 38.65 -68.87
N ASP A 7 -5.81 38.79 -70.13
CA ASP A 7 -4.56 39.27 -70.65
C ASP A 7 -4.28 40.74 -70.28
N GLY A 8 -3.00 41.03 -70.11
CA GLY A 8 -2.32 42.06 -70.92
C GLY A 8 -2.66 43.53 -70.69
N CYS A 9 -1.74 44.24 -70.04
CA CYS A 9 -1.32 45.54 -70.56
C CYS A 9 0.13 45.86 -70.16
N ARG A 10 1.03 45.96 -71.16
CA ARG A 10 2.40 46.46 -71.03
C ARG A 10 2.45 47.96 -71.29
N ARG A 11 3.50 48.59 -70.71
CA ARG A 11 4.21 49.86 -71.04
C ARG A 11 3.97 51.01 -70.03
N PRO A 12 4.85 52.03 -69.96
CA PRO A 12 6.31 52.00 -70.02
C PRO A 12 6.96 52.78 -68.85
N ILE A 13 8.27 52.60 -68.74
CA ILE A 13 9.23 53.20 -67.81
C ILE A 13 9.16 54.74 -67.84
N LYS A 14 9.03 55.37 -66.66
CA LYS A 14 9.43 56.77 -66.43
C LYS A 14 10.52 56.83 -65.36
N ARG A 15 11.72 57.23 -65.80
CA ARG A 15 12.85 57.66 -64.97
C ARG A 15 12.41 58.86 -64.13
N GLY A 16 12.56 58.76 -62.80
CA GLY A 16 12.33 59.85 -61.86
C GLY A 16 13.41 59.88 -60.79
N MET A 17 14.43 60.70 -61.03
CA MET A 17 15.23 61.46 -60.06
C MET A 17 15.34 60.88 -58.63
N LYS A 18 16.43 60.15 -58.33
CA LYS A 18 16.81 59.87 -56.94
C LYS A 18 17.41 61.15 -56.32
N ARG A 19 16.68 61.77 -55.39
CA ARG A 19 17.25 62.76 -54.45
C ARG A 19 18.12 61.99 -53.43
N PRO A 20 19.36 62.43 -53.14
CA PRO A 20 20.14 61.81 -52.08
C PRO A 20 19.53 62.16 -50.73
N VAL A 21 18.92 61.17 -50.08
CA VAL A 21 18.66 61.21 -48.64
C VAL A 21 20.03 61.10 -47.96
N CYS A 22 20.45 62.15 -47.26
CA CYS A 22 21.54 62.02 -46.29
C CYS A 22 21.04 61.13 -45.14
N THR A 23 21.27 59.82 -45.25
CA THR A 23 21.17 58.93 -44.11
C THR A 23 22.31 59.27 -43.16
N ARG A 24 21.98 59.86 -42.01
CA ARG A 24 22.90 59.95 -40.88
C ARG A 24 23.27 58.52 -40.51
N THR A 25 24.45 58.07 -40.91
CA THR A 25 25.04 56.82 -40.46
C THR A 25 25.20 56.94 -38.95
N GLY A 26 24.23 56.38 -38.21
CA GLY A 26 24.44 56.05 -36.82
C GLY A 26 25.70 55.22 -36.77
N SER A 27 26.73 55.73 -36.10
CA SER A 27 27.95 55.00 -35.81
C SER A 27 27.57 53.62 -35.33
N ARG A 28 27.84 52.61 -36.16
CA ARG A 28 27.83 51.21 -35.70
C ARG A 28 28.96 51.14 -34.69
N ALA A 29 28.64 51.38 -33.43
CA ALA A 29 29.52 51.09 -32.32
C ALA A 29 29.72 49.58 -32.36
N GLY A 30 30.86 49.15 -32.91
CA GLY A 30 31.25 47.75 -32.90
C GLY A 30 31.52 47.35 -31.46
N PHE A 31 31.01 46.17 -31.08
CA PHE A 31 31.32 45.55 -29.79
C PHE A 31 32.84 45.50 -29.62
N THR A 32 33.31 46.01 -28.48
CA THR A 32 34.73 45.94 -28.13
C THR A 32 35.05 44.53 -27.63
N LEU A 33 36.28 44.05 -27.87
CA LEU A 33 36.73 42.73 -27.40
C LEU A 33 36.56 42.60 -25.87
N ILE A 34 36.83 43.70 -25.14
CA ILE A 34 36.74 43.74 -23.68
C ILE A 34 35.32 43.53 -23.18
N GLU A 35 34.32 43.97 -23.93
CA GLU A 35 32.90 43.83 -23.56
C GLU A 35 32.45 42.37 -23.63
N ILE A 36 32.92 41.61 -24.62
CA ILE A 36 32.66 40.18 -24.70
C ILE A 36 33.45 39.41 -23.62
N ILE A 37 34.67 39.84 -23.28
CA ILE A 37 35.45 39.21 -22.20
C ILE A 37 34.75 39.38 -20.85
N ILE A 38 34.25 40.58 -20.52
CA ILE A 38 33.55 40.82 -19.26
C ILE A 38 32.24 40.02 -19.20
N VAL A 39 31.47 39.97 -20.29
CA VAL A 39 30.23 39.19 -20.34
C VAL A 39 30.50 37.70 -20.13
N LEU A 40 31.51 37.14 -20.78
CA LEU A 40 31.91 35.74 -20.59
C LEU A 40 32.44 35.48 -19.17
N ALA A 41 33.15 36.44 -18.57
CA ALA A 41 33.60 36.35 -17.18
C ALA A 41 32.43 36.32 -16.20
N VAL A 42 31.41 37.17 -16.39
CA VAL A 42 30.21 37.17 -15.54
C VAL A 42 29.39 35.89 -15.73
N ILE A 43 29.18 35.44 -16.97
CA ILE A 43 28.44 34.20 -17.25
C ILE A 43 29.15 32.98 -16.64
N SER A 44 30.49 32.90 -16.71
CA SER A 44 31.25 31.78 -16.14
C SER A 44 31.18 31.72 -14.61
N ILE A 45 31.26 32.87 -13.94
CA ILE A 45 31.08 32.97 -12.48
C ILE A 45 29.66 32.56 -12.09
N LEU A 46 28.65 33.08 -12.78
CA LEU A 46 27.25 32.75 -12.51
C LEU A 46 26.96 31.26 -12.76
N ALA A 47 27.45 30.71 -13.88
CA ALA A 47 27.29 29.30 -14.20
C ALA A 47 27.95 28.39 -13.15
N GLY A 48 29.17 28.72 -12.70
CA GLY A 48 29.88 27.95 -11.67
C GLY A 48 29.18 27.97 -10.31
N ALA A 49 28.55 29.10 -9.95
CA ALA A 49 27.87 29.25 -8.66
C ALA A 49 26.53 28.49 -8.56
N MET A 50 25.87 28.17 -9.69
CA MET A 50 24.55 27.53 -9.69
C MET A 50 24.56 26.00 -9.59
N VAL A 51 25.64 25.33 -10.04
CA VAL A 51 25.74 23.86 -10.12
C VAL A 51 25.50 23.13 -8.78
N PRO A 52 26.17 23.48 -7.66
CA PRO A 52 26.05 22.69 -6.43
C PRO A 52 24.62 22.68 -5.86
N ASN A 53 23.90 23.80 -5.96
CA ASN A 53 22.54 23.93 -5.42
C ASN A 53 21.50 23.08 -6.18
N VAL A 54 21.73 22.79 -7.46
CA VAL A 54 20.83 21.94 -8.24
C VAL A 54 21.00 20.47 -7.85
N VAL A 55 22.24 20.02 -7.62
CA VAL A 55 22.53 18.63 -7.24
C VAL A 55 21.87 18.28 -5.91
N HIS A 56 22.01 19.14 -4.89
CA HIS A 56 21.36 18.92 -3.59
C HIS A 56 19.83 18.84 -3.66
N GLN A 57 19.20 19.62 -4.55
CA GLN A 57 17.74 19.57 -4.74
C GLN A 57 17.29 18.28 -5.43
N VAL A 58 18.08 17.76 -6.36
CA VAL A 58 17.78 16.47 -7.01
C VAL A 58 17.90 15.33 -6.01
N ASP A 59 18.96 15.32 -5.19
CA ASP A 59 19.15 14.28 -4.16
C ASP A 59 18.00 14.28 -3.14
N HIS A 60 17.58 15.46 -2.67
CA HIS A 60 16.46 15.55 -1.74
C HIS A 60 15.16 15.03 -2.35
N ARG A 61 14.88 15.35 -3.61
CA ARG A 61 13.70 14.82 -4.32
C ARG A 61 13.74 13.31 -4.50
N ARG A 62 14.94 12.73 -4.71
CA ARG A 62 15.12 11.28 -4.79
C ARG A 62 14.82 10.63 -3.46
N GLU A 63 15.34 11.20 -2.38
CA GLU A 63 15.10 10.74 -1.01
C GLU A 63 13.60 10.79 -0.63
N GLU A 64 12.90 11.87 -1.00
CA GLU A 64 11.45 11.98 -0.85
C GLU A 64 10.70 10.92 -1.66
N ALA A 65 11.04 10.75 -2.95
CA ALA A 65 10.41 9.75 -3.82
C ALA A 65 10.61 8.32 -3.29
N THR A 66 11.83 7.97 -2.87
CA THR A 66 12.14 6.67 -2.27
C THR A 66 11.35 6.43 -0.99
N ARG A 67 11.19 7.44 -0.12
CA ARG A 67 10.32 7.29 1.06
C ARG A 67 8.86 7.05 0.69
N GLU A 68 8.34 7.72 -0.32
CA GLU A 68 6.97 7.50 -0.79
C GLU A 68 6.77 6.09 -1.34
N GLU A 69 7.73 5.59 -2.12
CA GLU A 69 7.73 4.22 -2.64
C GLU A 69 7.80 3.19 -1.51
N MET A 70 8.73 3.35 -0.57
CA MET A 70 8.84 2.47 0.61
C MET A 70 7.56 2.48 1.44
N GLN A 71 6.91 3.63 1.60
CA GLN A 71 5.60 3.71 2.27
C GLN A 71 4.50 2.97 1.50
N ALA A 72 4.51 3.00 0.17
CA ALA A 72 3.58 2.22 -0.64
C ALA A 72 3.81 0.72 -0.44
N ILE A 73 5.07 0.26 -0.44
CA ILE A 73 5.44 -1.13 -0.15
C ILE A 73 4.98 -1.52 1.26
N TYR A 74 5.26 -0.69 2.26
CA TYR A 74 4.81 -0.95 3.63
C TYR A 74 3.30 -1.09 3.72
N ARG A 75 2.52 -0.17 3.11
CA ARG A 75 1.05 -0.25 3.07
C ARG A 75 0.54 -1.48 2.32
N ALA A 76 1.24 -1.94 1.28
CA ALA A 76 0.91 -3.18 0.60
C ALA A 76 1.13 -4.42 1.50
N ILE A 77 2.15 -4.40 2.35
CA ILE A 77 2.43 -5.46 3.33
C ILE A 77 1.38 -5.47 4.44
N VAL A 78 1.17 -4.34 5.14
CA VAL A 78 0.35 -4.31 6.36
C VAL A 78 -1.10 -3.85 6.17
N GLY A 79 -1.40 -3.18 5.05
CA GLY A 79 -2.69 -2.52 4.82
C GLY A 79 -2.67 -1.02 5.15
N ASP A 80 -3.77 -0.33 4.83
CA ASP A 80 -3.98 1.08 5.17
C ASP A 80 -5.14 1.21 6.18
N PRO A 81 -4.84 1.55 7.46
CA PRO A 81 -5.87 1.76 8.47
C PRO A 81 -6.85 2.90 8.14
N ARG A 82 -6.45 3.86 7.30
CA ARG A 82 -7.30 5.01 6.94
C ARG A 82 -8.41 4.63 5.98
N THR A 83 -8.15 3.67 5.10
CA THR A 83 -9.12 3.16 4.13
C THR A 83 -9.78 1.86 4.61
N GLY A 84 -9.22 1.22 5.64
CA GLY A 84 -9.65 -0.10 6.10
C GLY A 84 -9.30 -1.21 5.11
N THR A 85 -8.32 -0.96 4.22
CA THR A 85 -7.87 -1.94 3.24
C THR A 85 -6.82 -2.84 3.87
N GLY A 86 -7.09 -4.15 3.93
CA GLY A 86 -6.12 -5.14 4.38
C GLY A 86 -4.94 -5.28 3.41
N GLY A 87 -3.77 -5.61 3.96
CA GLY A 87 -2.56 -5.88 3.20
C GLY A 87 -2.29 -7.38 3.04
N TYR A 88 -1.18 -7.71 2.40
CA TYR A 88 -0.71 -9.09 2.23
C TYR A 88 -0.68 -9.86 3.57
N LEU A 89 -0.20 -9.22 4.64
CA LEU A 89 -0.07 -9.84 5.96
C LEU A 89 -1.40 -10.37 6.50
N GLU A 90 -2.48 -9.62 6.32
CA GLU A 90 -3.81 -9.98 6.84
C GLU A 90 -4.44 -11.12 6.04
N ASP A 91 -4.33 -11.07 4.71
CA ASP A 91 -4.90 -12.08 3.82
C ASP A 91 -4.15 -13.42 3.87
N MET A 92 -2.82 -13.35 4.03
CA MET A 92 -1.93 -14.51 3.99
C MET A 92 -1.56 -15.03 5.38
N GLY A 93 -1.76 -14.22 6.44
CA GLY A 93 -1.37 -14.54 7.80
C GLY A 93 0.15 -14.57 8.04
N ARG A 94 0.93 -14.00 7.13
CA ARG A 94 2.40 -13.91 7.22
C ARG A 94 2.94 -12.78 6.37
N LEU A 95 4.17 -12.35 6.65
CA LEU A 95 4.89 -11.43 5.77
C LEU A 95 5.17 -12.09 4.41
N PRO A 96 5.23 -11.31 3.32
CA PRO A 96 5.58 -11.84 2.02
C PRO A 96 7.01 -12.43 2.06
N PRO A 97 7.26 -13.62 1.51
CA PRO A 97 8.62 -14.15 1.37
C PRO A 97 9.53 -13.27 0.53
N SER A 98 8.96 -12.57 -0.45
CA SER A 98 9.63 -11.69 -1.39
C SER A 98 8.76 -10.48 -1.66
N LEU A 99 9.36 -9.30 -1.92
CA LEU A 99 8.59 -8.14 -2.36
C LEU A 99 7.73 -8.46 -3.59
N THR A 100 8.21 -9.29 -4.52
CA THR A 100 7.48 -9.73 -5.75
C THR A 100 6.09 -10.30 -5.45
N ASP A 101 5.91 -10.93 -4.29
CA ASP A 101 4.67 -11.54 -3.85
C ASP A 101 3.54 -10.51 -3.60
N LEU A 102 3.89 -9.22 -3.50
CA LEU A 102 2.93 -8.12 -3.41
C LEU A 102 2.23 -7.83 -4.74
N VAL A 103 2.85 -8.19 -5.87
CA VAL A 103 2.31 -7.90 -7.22
C VAL A 103 1.91 -9.18 -7.95
N GLU A 104 2.61 -10.29 -7.67
CA GLU A 104 2.40 -11.56 -8.32
C GLU A 104 1.96 -12.64 -7.33
N GLN A 105 0.91 -13.39 -7.69
CA GLN A 105 0.45 -14.52 -6.89
C GLN A 105 1.47 -15.67 -6.84
N GLY A 106 2.15 -15.93 -7.96
CA GLY A 106 3.03 -17.08 -8.11
C GLY A 106 2.33 -18.41 -7.78
N SER A 107 2.92 -19.20 -6.90
CA SER A 107 2.37 -20.48 -6.42
C SER A 107 1.53 -20.36 -5.13
N GLN A 108 1.23 -19.14 -4.69
CA GLN A 108 0.50 -18.92 -3.45
C GLN A 108 -0.99 -19.25 -3.60
N PRO A 109 -1.66 -19.71 -2.53
CA PRO A 109 -3.11 -19.92 -2.54
C PRO A 109 -3.83 -18.64 -2.97
N GLY A 110 -4.78 -18.74 -3.89
CA GLY A 110 -5.60 -17.60 -4.32
C GLY A 110 -6.67 -17.26 -3.29
N TYR A 111 -7.11 -16.01 -3.30
CA TYR A 111 -8.15 -15.55 -2.38
C TYR A 111 -9.45 -16.34 -2.53
N SER A 112 -10.00 -16.77 -1.39
CA SER A 112 -11.28 -17.46 -1.32
C SER A 112 -11.96 -17.20 0.02
N LEU A 113 -13.29 -17.21 0.02
CA LEU A 113 -14.07 -17.14 1.25
C LEU A 113 -14.10 -18.52 1.91
N GLN A 114 -13.77 -18.53 3.19
CA GLN A 114 -13.66 -19.72 4.02
C GLN A 114 -14.76 -19.72 5.08
N LEU A 115 -14.50 -20.33 6.23
CA LEU A 115 -15.41 -20.38 7.36
C LEU A 115 -15.97 -19.00 7.75
N ALA A 116 -17.26 -18.93 8.11
CA ALA A 116 -17.94 -17.68 8.47
C ALA A 116 -17.85 -16.56 7.42
N GLY A 117 -17.50 -16.87 6.17
CA GLY A 117 -17.28 -15.89 5.11
C GLY A 117 -15.98 -15.09 5.24
N VAL A 118 -15.03 -15.54 6.06
CA VAL A 118 -13.71 -14.91 6.19
C VAL A 118 -12.86 -15.19 4.97
N GLY A 119 -12.34 -14.14 4.34
CA GLY A 119 -11.44 -14.24 3.19
C GLY A 119 -10.03 -14.64 3.59
N MET A 120 -9.41 -15.54 2.83
CA MET A 120 -8.02 -15.97 3.03
C MET A 120 -7.36 -16.24 1.68
N GLY A 121 -6.06 -16.02 1.59
CA GLY A 121 -5.27 -16.24 0.37
C GLY A 121 -5.00 -14.97 -0.40
N TRP A 122 -4.16 -15.07 -1.43
CA TRP A 122 -3.64 -13.92 -2.17
C TRP A 122 -4.77 -13.18 -2.90
N ASN A 123 -5.00 -11.94 -2.50
CA ASN A 123 -6.05 -11.02 -2.97
C ASN A 123 -5.47 -9.82 -3.75
N GLY A 124 -4.21 -9.93 -4.17
CA GLY A 124 -3.48 -8.86 -4.82
C GLY A 124 -3.94 -8.59 -6.26
N PRO A 125 -3.24 -7.71 -6.98
CA PRO A 125 -1.99 -7.05 -6.57
C PRO A 125 -2.19 -6.03 -5.43
N TYR A 126 -1.31 -6.08 -4.43
CA TYR A 126 -1.33 -5.17 -3.26
C TYR A 126 -0.63 -3.84 -3.54
N LEU A 127 0.23 -3.79 -4.56
CA LEU A 127 0.79 -2.56 -5.10
C LEU A 127 0.12 -2.23 -6.43
N SER A 128 -0.48 -1.04 -6.52
CA SER A 128 -1.17 -0.57 -7.73
C SER A 128 -0.61 0.78 -8.20
N GLY A 129 -0.35 0.89 -9.51
CA GLY A 129 -0.01 2.14 -10.21
C GLY A 129 1.47 2.34 -10.51
N GLY A 130 1.83 2.45 -11.80
CA GLY A 130 3.17 2.86 -12.24
C GLY A 130 4.29 1.81 -12.14
N PHE A 131 4.00 0.65 -11.56
CA PHE A 131 5.00 -0.39 -11.25
C PHE A 131 5.10 -1.52 -12.29
N SER A 132 4.70 -1.27 -13.55
CA SER A 132 4.66 -2.29 -14.61
C SER A 132 6.03 -2.78 -15.10
N ASP A 133 7.11 -2.09 -14.73
CA ASP A 133 8.43 -2.25 -15.35
C ASP A 133 9.52 -2.62 -14.31
N GLU A 134 9.17 -3.35 -13.24
CA GLU A 134 10.07 -3.73 -12.11
C GLU A 134 10.75 -2.58 -11.36
N SER A 135 10.55 -1.32 -11.78
CA SER A 135 11.10 -0.10 -11.17
C SER A 135 10.80 0.06 -9.68
N TRP A 136 9.78 -0.64 -9.17
CA TRP A 136 9.35 -0.61 -7.78
C TRP A 136 10.26 -1.42 -6.84
N LEU A 137 11.15 -2.23 -7.41
CA LEU A 137 12.20 -2.94 -6.69
C LEU A 137 13.47 -2.12 -6.52
N THR A 138 13.53 -0.92 -7.10
CA THR A 138 14.69 -0.04 -7.03
C THR A 138 14.32 1.32 -6.48
N ASP A 139 15.24 1.95 -5.76
CA ASP A 139 15.09 3.32 -5.28
C ASP A 139 15.31 4.37 -6.39
N ALA A 140 15.18 5.65 -6.03
CA ALA A 140 15.28 6.76 -6.97
C ALA A 140 16.72 7.05 -7.46
N TRP A 141 17.73 6.38 -6.88
CA TRP A 141 19.10 6.35 -7.38
C TRP A 141 19.37 5.14 -8.29
N GLY A 142 18.43 4.19 -8.35
CA GLY A 142 18.49 2.99 -9.18
C GLY A 142 19.10 1.79 -8.47
N HIS A 143 19.27 1.83 -7.14
CA HIS A 143 19.75 0.71 -6.36
C HIS A 143 18.58 -0.18 -5.92
N PRO A 144 18.71 -1.52 -5.92
CA PRO A 144 17.64 -2.40 -5.49
C PRO A 144 17.36 -2.25 -3.99
N TYR A 145 16.09 -2.29 -3.61
CA TYR A 145 15.69 -2.41 -2.20
C TYR A 145 16.15 -3.75 -1.64
N THR A 146 16.63 -3.74 -0.40
CA THR A 146 16.85 -4.95 0.39
C THR A 146 15.62 -5.19 1.26
N TYR A 147 15.11 -6.41 1.29
CA TYR A 147 13.93 -6.78 2.08
C TYR A 147 14.25 -7.94 3.04
N ASP A 148 13.89 -7.78 4.31
CA ASP A 148 13.94 -8.85 5.31
C ASP A 148 12.53 -9.42 5.55
N PRO A 149 12.25 -10.67 5.11
CA PRO A 149 10.94 -11.29 5.27
C PRO A 149 10.60 -11.64 6.72
N THR A 150 11.56 -11.56 7.64
CA THR A 150 11.36 -11.87 9.08
C THR A 150 10.81 -10.66 9.82
N THR A 151 11.34 -9.49 9.53
CA THR A 151 10.98 -8.23 10.20
C THR A 151 10.02 -7.38 9.37
N GLY A 152 9.96 -7.63 8.06
CA GLY A 152 9.25 -6.79 7.10
C GLY A 152 9.99 -5.51 6.74
N GLU A 153 11.27 -5.40 7.13
CA GLU A 153 12.12 -4.25 6.85
C GLU A 153 12.46 -4.16 5.36
N VAL A 154 12.30 -2.97 4.80
CA VAL A 154 12.73 -2.57 3.46
C VAL A 154 13.79 -1.50 3.63
N THR A 155 14.91 -1.66 2.95
CA THR A 155 16.08 -0.78 3.05
C THR A 155 16.54 -0.32 1.67
N SER A 156 16.69 0.99 1.49
CA SER A 156 17.38 1.59 0.33
C SER A 156 18.82 1.95 0.73
N ALA A 157 19.75 1.66 -0.17
CA ALA A 157 21.18 1.96 -0.02
C ALA A 157 21.52 3.45 -0.29
N GLY A 158 20.50 4.30 -0.43
CA GLY A 158 20.66 5.74 -0.56
C GLY A 158 21.48 6.17 -1.78
N ARG A 159 22.18 7.29 -1.60
CA ARG A 159 22.93 7.97 -2.65
C ARG A 159 24.22 7.25 -2.98
N ASP A 160 24.89 6.70 -1.97
CA ASP A 160 26.19 6.06 -2.14
C ASP A 160 26.10 4.62 -2.67
N GLY A 161 24.93 4.00 -2.59
CA GLY A 161 24.65 2.65 -3.08
C GLY A 161 25.26 1.55 -2.22
N ALA A 162 25.70 1.87 -1.01
CA ALA A 162 26.27 0.95 -0.05
C ALA A 162 25.35 0.84 1.18
N THR A 163 24.93 -0.37 1.53
CA THR A 163 24.15 -0.59 2.74
C THR A 163 25.02 -0.55 4.00
N GLY A 164 24.41 -0.22 5.13
CA GLY A 164 25.06 -0.01 6.43
C GLY A 164 25.70 1.36 6.60
N THR A 165 25.34 2.34 5.77
CA THR A 165 25.90 3.70 5.79
C THR A 165 24.90 4.70 6.38
N ALA A 166 25.29 5.98 6.44
CA ALA A 166 24.48 7.00 7.11
C ALA A 166 23.34 7.55 6.24
N ASP A 167 23.35 7.28 4.93
CA ASP A 167 22.32 7.71 3.98
C ASP A 167 21.28 6.63 3.66
N ASP A 168 21.38 5.47 4.30
CA ASP A 168 20.36 4.42 4.21
C ASP A 168 19.00 4.91 4.68
N LEU A 169 17.97 4.50 3.94
CA LEU A 169 16.58 4.69 4.34
C LEU A 169 16.00 3.33 4.72
N VAL A 170 15.46 3.23 5.93
CA VAL A 170 14.93 1.97 6.50
C VAL A 170 13.46 2.15 6.87
N LEU A 171 12.61 1.21 6.47
CA LEU A 171 11.20 1.20 6.84
C LEU A 171 10.64 -0.23 6.95
N PRO A 172 9.87 -0.57 8.00
CA PRO A 172 9.62 0.23 9.20
C PRO A 172 10.85 0.30 10.11
N GLU A 173 10.93 1.32 10.96
CA GLU A 173 12.00 1.47 11.97
C GLU A 173 11.96 0.40 13.07
N SER A 174 10.90 -0.40 13.12
CA SER A 174 10.73 -1.50 14.07
C SER A 174 10.04 -2.66 13.37
N PRO A 175 10.38 -3.91 13.71
CA PRO A 175 9.80 -5.08 13.07
C PRO A 175 8.27 -5.08 13.13
N ILE A 176 7.66 -5.49 12.01
CA ILE A 176 6.22 -5.65 11.90
C ILE A 176 5.79 -6.77 12.85
N THR A 177 4.83 -6.47 13.73
CA THR A 177 4.20 -7.51 14.54
C THR A 177 3.31 -8.35 13.63
N THR A 178 3.57 -9.66 13.55
CA THR A 178 2.86 -10.57 12.63
C THR A 178 1.82 -11.45 13.31
N SER A 179 1.91 -11.61 14.64
CA SER A 179 0.99 -12.43 15.42
C SER A 179 0.79 -11.87 16.83
N ARG A 180 -0.35 -12.22 17.44
CA ARG A 180 -0.76 -11.78 18.78
C ARG A 180 -1.61 -12.84 19.47
N PRO A 181 -1.64 -12.87 20.82
CA PRO A 181 -2.61 -13.67 21.53
C PRO A 181 -4.03 -13.11 21.33
N LEU A 182 -5.01 -14.00 21.29
CA LEU A 182 -6.43 -13.66 21.16
C LEU A 182 -7.18 -14.10 22.42
N ALA A 183 -8.08 -13.25 22.91
CA ALA A 183 -9.07 -13.61 23.91
C ALA A 183 -10.48 -13.24 23.42
N VAL A 184 -11.38 -14.21 23.39
CA VAL A 184 -12.77 -14.03 22.92
C VAL A 184 -13.75 -14.42 24.01
N VAL A 185 -14.63 -13.49 24.36
CA VAL A 185 -15.85 -13.79 25.11
C VAL A 185 -16.93 -14.17 24.11
N VAL A 186 -17.50 -15.36 24.25
CA VAL A 186 -18.56 -15.84 23.35
C VAL A 186 -19.90 -15.70 24.04
N GLU A 187 -20.76 -14.87 23.48
CA GLU A 187 -22.15 -14.69 23.89
C GLU A 187 -23.07 -15.32 22.85
N ALA A 188 -24.18 -15.90 23.29
CA ALA A 188 -25.12 -16.53 22.39
C ALA A 188 -26.55 -16.41 22.92
N ASP A 189 -27.53 -16.37 22.01
CA ASP A 189 -28.93 -16.59 22.39
C ASP A 189 -29.08 -17.88 23.20
N SER A 190 -29.76 -17.79 24.34
CA SER A 190 -30.08 -18.92 25.20
C SER A 190 -30.94 -19.91 24.42
N ALA A 191 -30.50 -21.17 24.36
CA ALA A 191 -31.35 -22.22 23.79
C ALA A 191 -32.55 -22.55 24.69
N LEU A 192 -32.48 -22.18 25.97
CA LEU A 192 -33.50 -22.52 26.98
C LEU A 192 -34.49 -21.38 27.25
N ALA A 193 -34.08 -20.13 27.04
CA ALA A 193 -34.91 -18.94 27.27
C ALA A 193 -34.80 -17.95 26.09
N PRO A 194 -35.63 -18.14 25.04
CA PRO A 194 -35.58 -17.29 23.85
C PRO A 194 -35.65 -15.80 24.18
N GLY A 195 -34.72 -15.01 23.62
CA GLY A 195 -34.61 -13.56 23.87
C GLY A 195 -33.64 -13.17 25.00
N ASN A 196 -33.04 -14.13 25.70
CA ASN A 196 -31.96 -13.90 26.66
C ASN A 196 -30.61 -14.33 26.09
N ALA A 197 -29.55 -13.57 26.36
CA ALA A 197 -28.17 -13.95 26.02
C ALA A 197 -27.51 -14.74 27.16
N VAL A 198 -26.61 -15.65 26.80
CA VAL A 198 -25.79 -16.46 27.71
C VAL A 198 -24.33 -16.40 27.27
N THR A 199 -23.43 -16.20 28.23
CA THR A 199 -21.98 -16.36 27.99
C THR A 199 -21.60 -17.84 28.06
N LEU A 200 -20.93 -18.31 27.03
CA LEU A 200 -20.40 -19.68 26.96
C LEU A 200 -19.12 -19.78 27.79
N ASP A 201 -18.87 -20.96 28.35
CA ASP A 201 -17.68 -21.30 29.14
C ASP A 201 -17.14 -22.67 28.71
N GLY A 202 -16.00 -23.07 29.26
CA GLY A 202 -15.34 -24.34 28.93
C GLY A 202 -16.14 -25.60 29.30
N ASP A 203 -17.14 -25.50 30.17
CA ASP A 203 -18.06 -26.61 30.47
C ASP A 203 -19.19 -26.71 29.43
N THR A 204 -19.47 -25.61 28.72
CA THR A 204 -20.57 -25.52 27.74
C THR A 204 -20.10 -25.85 26.32
N ALA A 205 -18.90 -25.41 25.95
CA ALA A 205 -18.43 -25.53 24.58
C ALA A 205 -16.90 -25.54 24.43
N GLN A 206 -16.45 -26.17 23.35
CA GLN A 206 -15.14 -25.96 22.74
C GLN A 206 -15.23 -24.86 21.69
N VAL A 207 -14.19 -24.04 21.61
CA VAL A 207 -14.13 -22.92 20.66
C VAL A 207 -12.87 -23.05 19.83
N PHE A 208 -13.03 -22.98 18.51
CA PHE A 208 -11.94 -23.05 17.55
C PHE A 208 -11.82 -21.73 16.81
N ALA A 209 -10.61 -21.19 16.74
CA ALA A 209 -10.26 -20.09 15.86
C ALA A 209 -9.71 -20.64 14.54
N TYR A 210 -10.22 -20.13 13.43
CA TYR A 210 -9.77 -20.42 12.07
C TYR A 210 -9.15 -19.16 11.48
N TYR A 211 -7.95 -19.31 10.95
CA TYR A 211 -7.08 -18.20 10.57
C TYR A 211 -6.32 -18.54 9.29
N ALA A 212 -5.81 -17.51 8.60
CA ALA A 212 -4.92 -17.69 7.47
C ALA A 212 -3.53 -18.12 7.94
N ASP A 213 -3.02 -19.22 7.41
CA ASP A 213 -1.62 -19.65 7.52
C ASP A 213 -1.08 -19.84 6.11
N ALA A 214 -0.18 -18.95 5.69
CA ALA A 214 0.34 -18.89 4.33
C ALA A 214 -0.78 -18.83 3.26
N GLY A 215 -1.88 -18.14 3.55
CA GLY A 215 -3.05 -18.01 2.67
C GLY A 215 -3.98 -19.22 2.64
N SER A 216 -3.69 -20.27 3.42
CA SER A 216 -4.58 -21.42 3.59
C SER A 216 -5.26 -21.39 4.95
N GLN A 217 -6.44 -21.99 5.06
CA GLN A 217 -7.13 -22.05 6.35
C GLN A 217 -6.44 -23.04 7.30
N ALA A 218 -6.01 -22.55 8.46
CA ALA A 218 -5.61 -23.35 9.61
C ALA A 218 -6.62 -23.15 10.76
N SER A 219 -6.52 -23.98 11.81
CA SER A 219 -7.35 -23.83 12.99
C SER A 219 -6.62 -24.15 14.29
N MET A 220 -7.02 -23.48 15.36
CA MET A 220 -6.50 -23.65 16.72
C MET A 220 -7.65 -23.74 17.72
N GLU A 221 -7.60 -24.72 18.62
CA GLU A 221 -8.52 -24.78 19.76
C GLU A 221 -8.13 -23.74 20.80
N LEU A 222 -9.12 -22.98 21.27
CA LEU A 222 -8.95 -21.99 22.32
C LEU A 222 -9.23 -22.61 23.69
N VAL A 223 -8.47 -22.17 24.70
CA VAL A 223 -8.56 -22.66 26.07
C VAL A 223 -9.39 -21.68 26.91
N TRP A 224 -10.38 -22.20 27.62
CA TRP A 224 -11.16 -21.42 28.58
C TRP A 224 -10.30 -21.02 29.79
N SER A 225 -10.15 -19.72 30.02
CA SER A 225 -9.45 -19.17 31.19
C SER A 225 -9.81 -17.69 31.41
N ASP A 226 -9.89 -17.26 32.67
CA ASP A 226 -10.21 -15.88 33.05
C ASP A 226 -11.45 -15.32 32.33
N HIS A 227 -12.54 -16.10 32.34
CA HIS A 227 -13.84 -15.75 31.75
C HIS A 227 -13.84 -15.52 30.22
N ALA A 228 -12.84 -16.02 29.50
CA ALA A 228 -12.77 -15.96 28.04
C ALA A 228 -12.13 -17.22 27.44
N PHE A 229 -12.36 -17.46 26.15
CA PHE A 229 -11.62 -18.43 25.36
C PHE A 229 -10.36 -17.76 24.80
N ARG A 230 -9.19 -18.33 25.08
CA ARG A 230 -7.89 -17.71 24.78
C ARG A 230 -7.02 -18.61 23.94
N THR A 231 -6.07 -18.04 23.21
CA THR A 231 -4.99 -18.86 22.65
C THR A 231 -4.25 -19.59 23.78
N PRO A 232 -3.85 -20.86 23.58
CA PRO A 232 -3.00 -21.57 24.52
C PRO A 232 -1.76 -20.75 24.93
N ALA A 233 -1.25 -21.00 26.13
CA ALA A 233 -0.06 -20.30 26.63
C ALA A 233 1.14 -20.50 25.69
N GLY A 234 1.72 -19.39 25.22
CA GLY A 234 2.84 -19.41 24.28
C GLY A 234 2.44 -19.59 22.81
N SER A 235 1.15 -19.62 22.48
CA SER A 235 0.67 -19.59 21.11
C SER A 235 -0.05 -18.29 20.78
N GLU A 236 0.06 -17.89 19.52
CA GLU A 236 -0.49 -16.66 18.97
C GLU A 236 -1.18 -16.97 17.64
N LEU A 237 -2.07 -16.07 17.22
CA LEU A 237 -2.67 -16.09 15.91
C LEU A 237 -2.06 -14.98 15.06
N PRO A 238 -1.93 -15.17 13.74
CA PRO A 238 -1.55 -14.10 12.83
C PRO A 238 -2.44 -12.87 12.98
N ILE A 239 -1.88 -11.68 12.74
CA ILE A 239 -2.70 -10.46 12.67
C ILE A 239 -3.63 -10.56 11.47
N GLY A 240 -4.92 -10.34 11.70
CA GLY A 240 -5.94 -10.32 10.66
C GLY A 240 -7.33 -10.64 11.19
N VAL A 241 -8.22 -10.97 10.24
CA VAL A 241 -9.59 -11.43 10.50
C VAL A 241 -9.63 -12.95 10.64
N HIS A 242 -10.36 -13.42 11.64
CA HIS A 242 -10.45 -14.83 12.03
C HIS A 242 -11.90 -15.26 12.14
N ALA A 243 -12.19 -16.51 11.79
CA ALA A 243 -13.48 -17.12 12.06
C ALA A 243 -13.43 -17.90 13.38
N ILE A 244 -14.48 -17.77 14.17
CA ILE A 244 -14.68 -18.55 15.39
C ILE A 244 -15.78 -19.57 15.14
N ARG A 245 -15.52 -20.84 15.44
CA ARG A 245 -16.53 -21.90 15.46
C ARG A 245 -16.68 -22.44 16.86
N VAL A 246 -17.93 -22.67 17.25
CA VAL A 246 -18.28 -23.28 18.53
C VAL A 246 -18.75 -24.71 18.32
N VAL A 247 -18.29 -25.60 19.20
CA VAL A 247 -18.70 -27.00 19.29
C VAL A 247 -19.24 -27.22 20.70
N GLY A 248 -20.53 -27.53 20.84
CA GLY A 248 -21.17 -27.73 22.13
C GLY A 248 -20.73 -29.06 22.77
N LEU A 249 -20.48 -29.05 24.08
CA LEU A 249 -20.05 -30.22 24.85
C LEU A 249 -21.24 -30.88 25.58
N ASP A 250 -22.23 -31.38 24.85
CA ASP A 250 -23.43 -32.08 25.38
C ASP A 250 -24.61 -31.19 25.85
N GLY A 251 -24.79 -30.00 25.27
CA GLY A 251 -26.01 -29.21 25.44
C GLY A 251 -26.23 -28.61 26.85
N GLY A 252 -25.63 -29.17 27.90
CA GLY A 252 -25.63 -28.70 29.28
C GLY A 252 -26.94 -28.07 29.78
N ALA A 253 -26.81 -27.12 30.71
CA ALA A 253 -27.92 -26.27 31.17
C ALA A 253 -28.07 -24.98 30.32
N LYS A 254 -27.43 -24.90 29.14
CA LYS A 254 -27.39 -23.68 28.32
C LYS A 254 -27.87 -23.90 26.88
N GLY A 255 -27.72 -25.10 26.33
CA GLY A 255 -28.08 -25.46 24.94
C GLY A 255 -26.94 -26.11 24.15
N ASP A 256 -27.27 -26.72 23.01
CA ASP A 256 -26.27 -27.09 21.99
C ASP A 256 -25.98 -25.88 21.10
N TYR A 257 -24.70 -25.53 21.00
CA TYR A 257 -24.18 -24.40 20.24
C TYR A 257 -23.29 -24.84 19.06
N SER A 258 -23.31 -26.14 18.73
CA SER A 258 -22.45 -26.73 17.71
C SER A 258 -22.68 -26.16 16.32
N GLY A 259 -21.58 -25.87 15.62
CA GLY A 259 -21.61 -25.36 14.24
C GLY A 259 -21.97 -23.88 14.13
N ARG A 260 -22.11 -23.16 15.26
CA ARG A 260 -22.31 -21.72 15.25
C ARG A 260 -20.98 -21.02 15.00
N GLU A 261 -21.03 -20.00 14.15
CA GLU A 261 -19.88 -19.33 13.60
C GLU A 261 -20.00 -17.82 13.77
N ALA A 262 -18.87 -17.15 13.95
CA ALA A 262 -18.80 -15.71 13.94
C ALA A 262 -17.39 -15.22 13.58
N VAL A 263 -17.24 -13.91 13.41
CA VAL A 263 -16.00 -13.29 12.94
C VAL A 263 -15.39 -12.47 14.06
N THR A 264 -14.06 -12.50 14.16
CA THR A 264 -13.27 -11.70 15.09
C THR A 264 -12.00 -11.20 14.43
N THR A 265 -11.22 -10.38 15.13
CA THR A 265 -9.95 -9.86 14.65
C THR A 265 -8.92 -9.80 15.78
N THR A 266 -7.65 -9.94 15.43
CA THR A 266 -6.48 -9.80 16.32
C THR A 266 -5.92 -8.38 16.34
N LEU A 267 -6.61 -7.42 15.70
CA LEU A 267 -6.32 -5.99 15.87
C LEU A 267 -6.56 -5.53 17.33
N SER A 268 -7.40 -6.26 18.07
CA SER A 268 -7.58 -6.13 19.52
C SER A 268 -7.12 -7.40 20.24
N THR A 269 -6.61 -7.25 21.47
CA THR A 269 -6.23 -8.39 22.33
C THR A 269 -7.44 -9.06 22.99
N ALA A 270 -8.58 -8.39 23.01
CA ALA A 270 -9.84 -8.91 23.52
C ALA A 270 -11.00 -8.54 22.59
N ALA A 271 -11.86 -9.50 22.31
CA ALA A 271 -13.08 -9.30 21.54
C ALA A 271 -14.27 -9.98 22.22
N ALA A 272 -15.46 -9.42 22.02
CA ALA A 272 -16.71 -10.08 22.33
C ALA A 272 -17.35 -10.48 21.00
N VAL A 273 -17.82 -11.73 20.93
CA VAL A 273 -18.42 -12.28 19.72
C VAL A 273 -19.81 -12.79 20.09
N TYR A 274 -20.80 -12.38 19.29
CA TYR A 274 -22.19 -12.76 19.50
C TYR A 274 -22.63 -13.80 18.47
N LEU A 275 -23.24 -14.88 18.94
CA LEU A 275 -23.86 -15.89 18.12
C LEU A 275 -25.38 -15.65 18.12
N PRO A 276 -26.03 -15.50 16.95
CA PRO A 276 -27.49 -15.36 16.83
C PRO A 276 -28.20 -16.71 16.81
N ALA A 277 -29.42 -16.78 17.34
CA ALA A 277 -30.22 -18.00 17.43
C ALA A 277 -30.31 -18.76 16.09
N THR A 278 -30.38 -20.09 16.15
CA THR A 278 -30.55 -20.94 14.96
C THR A 278 -31.90 -20.63 14.29
N GLY A 279 -31.92 -19.75 13.28
CA GLY A 279 -33.17 -19.42 12.59
C GLY A 279 -33.27 -18.10 11.81
N SER A 280 -32.23 -17.28 11.70
CA SER A 280 -32.28 -16.11 10.79
C SER A 280 -31.10 -16.10 9.82
N SER A 281 -31.26 -16.78 8.69
CA SER A 281 -30.60 -16.39 7.45
C SER A 281 -31.11 -14.99 7.07
N GLY A 282 -30.49 -13.95 7.64
CA GLY A 282 -30.76 -12.57 7.28
C GLY A 282 -30.10 -12.27 5.94
N SER A 283 -30.87 -12.26 4.86
CA SER A 283 -30.44 -11.63 3.61
C SER A 283 -30.14 -10.17 3.88
N GLY A 284 -28.87 -9.78 3.87
CA GLY A 284 -28.44 -8.38 3.98
C GLY A 284 -28.90 -7.58 2.77
N GLY A 285 -30.05 -6.93 2.89
CA GLY A 285 -30.46 -5.86 1.99
C GLY A 285 -29.62 -4.63 2.25
N SER A 286 -28.68 -4.35 1.34
CA SER A 286 -27.97 -3.08 1.21
C SER A 286 -28.95 -1.91 1.21
N SER A 287 -28.95 -1.12 2.29
CA SER A 287 -29.45 0.25 2.25
C SER A 287 -28.24 1.15 2.07
N GLY A 288 -28.12 1.70 0.86
CA GLY A 288 -27.16 2.75 0.57
C GLY A 288 -27.63 4.08 1.17
N GLU A 289 -26.66 4.84 1.65
CA GLU A 289 -26.70 6.30 1.71
C GLU A 289 -26.00 6.87 0.48
#